data_AF-A0A527X3H7-F1
#
_entry.id   AF-A0A527X3H7-F1
#
_cell.length_a   1.000
_cell.length_b   1.000
_cell.length_c   1.000
_cell.angle_alpha   90.00
_cell.angle_beta   90.00
_cell.angle_gamma   90.00
#
_symmetry.space_group_name_H-M   'P 1'
#
loop_
_entity.id
_entity.type
_entity.pdbx_description
1 polymer ?
#
loop_
_entity_poly.entity_id
_entity_poly.type
_entity_poly.pdbx_seq_one_letter_code
_entity_poly.pdbx_strand_id
1 'polypeptide(L)'
;MTDVADLVDRVRSFGANIVLDGNSLRIVNRQKLPDAARSYIAKHGNAIAEYLVSNGNIAFEERAAIIEFDGRAPRDWAEQFARYLGRTKPAGVSDADWSWFLTTCGRMIDEAPRASA
;
A
#
# COMPACT_ATOMS: atom_id res chain seq x y z
N MET A 1 -4.33 13.29 23.30
CA MET A 1 -3.36 12.98 22.24
C MET A 1 -4.19 12.54 21.05
N THR A 2 -4.18 13.30 19.94
CA THR A 2 -4.88 12.86 18.73
C THR A 2 -4.14 11.64 18.20
N ASP A 3 -4.84 10.52 18.03
CA ASP A 3 -4.27 9.31 17.45
C ASP A 3 -3.81 9.62 16.02
N VAL A 4 -2.65 9.08 15.63
CA VAL A 4 -2.12 9.23 14.26
C VAL A 4 -3.07 8.58 13.26
N ALA A 5 -3.77 7.52 13.66
CA ALA A 5 -4.83 6.90 12.87
C ALA A 5 -5.94 7.91 12.53
N ASP A 6 -6.50 8.57 13.55
CA ASP A 6 -7.53 9.60 13.39
C ASP A 6 -7.07 10.75 12.48
N LEU A 7 -5.79 11.15 12.58
CA LEU A 7 -5.22 12.18 11.71
C LEU A 7 -5.22 11.73 10.24
N VAL A 8 -4.77 10.51 9.96
CA VAL A 8 -4.72 9.98 8.60
C VAL A 8 -6.13 9.84 8.02
N ASP A 9 -7.09 9.34 8.82
CA ASP A 9 -8.48 9.20 8.39
C ASP A 9 -9.16 10.54 8.17
N ARG A 10 -8.84 11.55 8.99
CA ARG A 10 -9.30 12.92 8.77
C ARG A 10 -8.72 13.52 7.49
N VAL A 11 -7.47 13.25 7.14
CA VAL A 11 -6.91 13.70 5.86
C VAL A 11 -7.64 13.03 4.69
N ARG A 12 -7.97 11.74 4.82
CA ARG A 12 -8.75 10.97 3.84
C ARG A 12 -10.18 11.46 3.67
N SER A 13 -10.82 11.93 4.74
CA SER A 13 -12.19 12.47 4.65
C SER A 13 -12.28 13.77 3.84
N PHE A 14 -11.18 14.53 3.72
CA PHE A 14 -11.07 15.65 2.78
C PHE A 14 -10.81 15.22 1.32
N GLY A 15 -10.63 13.93 1.05
CA GLY A 15 -10.26 13.41 -0.27
C GLY A 15 -8.79 13.61 -0.63
N ALA A 16 -7.95 13.89 0.38
CA ALA A 16 -6.49 13.85 0.30
C ALA A 16 -5.96 12.55 0.90
N ASN A 17 -4.68 12.23 0.73
CA ASN A 17 -4.07 11.07 1.39
C ASN A 17 -2.62 11.37 1.74
N ILE A 18 -2.11 10.71 2.78
CA ILE A 18 -0.68 10.72 3.11
C ILE A 18 -0.15 9.34 2.76
N VAL A 19 0.88 9.30 1.92
CA VAL A 19 1.52 8.06 1.48
C VAL A 19 3.00 8.12 1.77
N LEU A 20 3.60 6.95 2.00
CA LEU A 20 5.05 6.78 2.03
C LEU A 20 5.51 6.58 0.57
N ASP A 21 6.34 7.48 0.07
CA ASP A 21 6.98 7.40 -1.25
C ASP A 21 8.48 7.20 -1.02
N GLY A 22 8.91 5.94 -1.08
CA GLY A 22 10.23 5.52 -0.63
C GLY A 22 10.44 5.85 0.84
N ASN A 23 11.41 6.73 1.13
CA ASN A 23 11.74 7.15 2.49
C ASN A 23 11.14 8.51 2.89
N SER A 24 10.15 8.99 2.13
CA SER A 24 9.57 10.32 2.30
C SER A 24 8.05 10.29 2.38
N LEU A 25 7.45 11.21 3.13
CA LEU A 25 6.01 11.40 3.13
C LEU A 25 5.57 12.30 1.98
N ARG A 26 4.54 11.85 1.26
CA ARG A 26 3.90 12.61 0.18
C ARG A 26 2.41 12.79 0.47
N ILE A 27 1.91 14.01 0.26
CA ILE A 27 0.48 14.32 0.34
C ILE A 27 -0.13 14.29 -1.05
N VAL A 28 -1.02 13.33 -1.30
CA VAL A 28 -1.83 13.23 -2.51
C VAL A 28 -3.03 14.16 -2.39
N ASN A 29 -3.38 14.87 -3.46
CA ASN A 29 -4.46 15.87 -3.50
C ASN A 29 -4.38 16.94 -2.40
N ARG A 30 -3.15 17.43 -2.12
CA ARG A 30 -2.86 18.44 -1.09
C ARG A 30 -3.71 19.72 -1.14
N GLN A 31 -4.30 20.03 -2.28
CA GLN A 31 -5.16 21.19 -2.51
C GLN A 31 -6.54 21.05 -1.85
N LYS A 32 -6.95 19.83 -1.48
CA LYS A 32 -8.21 19.59 -0.77
C LYS A 32 -8.10 19.76 0.74
N LEU A 33 -6.88 19.98 1.26
CA LEU A 33 -6.63 20.15 2.69
C LEU A 33 -6.69 21.62 3.10
N PRO A 34 -7.21 21.92 4.31
CA PRO A 34 -7.08 23.25 4.91
C PRO A 34 -5.60 23.64 5.09
N ASP A 35 -5.28 24.93 5.01
CA ASP A 35 -3.90 25.42 5.14
C ASP A 35 -3.23 24.99 6.45
N ALA A 36 -4.00 25.00 7.55
CA ALA A 36 -3.52 24.57 8.86
C ALA A 36 -3.14 23.08 8.95
N ALA A 37 -3.69 22.22 8.07
CA ALA A 37 -3.42 20.79 8.09
C ALA A 37 -1.97 20.47 7.70
N ARG A 38 -1.34 21.28 6.84
CA ARG A 38 0.03 21.03 6.37
C ARG A 38 1.05 21.16 7.48
N SER A 39 0.98 22.24 8.26
CA SER A 39 1.87 22.46 9.41
C SER A 39 1.71 21.37 10.46
N TYR A 40 0.49 20.88 10.65
CA TYR A 40 0.22 19.78 11.57
C TYR A 40 0.82 18.46 11.07
N ILE A 41 0.60 18.09 9.80
CA ILE A 41 1.19 16.89 9.20
C ILE A 41 2.73 16.92 9.28
N ALA A 42 3.34 18.07 8.98
CA ALA A 42 4.79 18.24 9.08
C ALA A 42 5.32 18.02 10.51
N LYS A 43 4.61 18.52 11.53
CA LYS A 43 4.97 18.34 12.94
C LYS A 43 4.89 16.89 13.40
N HIS A 44 4.01 16.09 12.79
CA HIS A 44 3.77 14.70 13.17
C HIS A 44 4.36 13.68 12.18
N GLY A 45 5.28 14.11 11.29
CA GLY A 45 5.78 13.30 10.19
C GLY A 45 6.34 11.92 10.58
N ASN A 46 7.18 11.84 11.61
CA ASN A 46 7.75 10.55 12.03
C ASN A 46 6.69 9.56 12.50
N ALA A 47 5.76 10.01 13.34
CA ALA A 47 4.70 9.15 13.86
C ALA A 47 3.75 8.70 12.74
N ILE A 48 3.47 9.58 11.76
CA ILE A 48 2.71 9.22 10.57
C ILE A 48 3.45 8.18 9.73
N ALA A 49 4.76 8.34 9.53
CA ALA A 49 5.56 7.37 8.78
C ALA A 49 5.56 5.99 9.46
N GLU A 50 5.79 5.94 10.78
CA GLU A 50 5.74 4.70 11.56
C GLU A 50 4.36 4.02 11.48
N TYR A 51 3.29 4.79 11.61
CA TYR A 51 1.93 4.28 11.46
C TYR A 51 1.67 3.71 10.06
N LEU A 52 2.07 4.42 9.01
CA LEU A 52 1.89 3.96 7.63
C LEU A 52 2.73 2.72 7.31
N VAL A 53 3.93 2.59 7.86
CA VAL A 53 4.76 1.37 7.72
C VAL A 53 4.09 0.20 8.43
N SER A 54 3.65 0.38 9.69
CA SER A 54 2.96 -0.67 10.45
C SER A 54 1.68 -1.13 9.74
N ASN A 55 0.82 -0.18 9.35
CA ASN A 55 -0.41 -0.47 8.62
C ASN A 55 -0.14 -1.10 7.24
N GLY A 56 0.93 -0.66 6.56
CA GLY A 56 1.38 -1.25 5.31
C GLY A 56 1.81 -2.71 5.46
N ASN A 57 2.50 -3.04 6.56
CA ASN A 57 2.90 -4.41 6.89
C ASN A 57 1.69 -5.30 7.22
N ILE A 58 0.72 -4.80 7.99
CA ILE A 58 -0.53 -5.53 8.25
C ILE A 58 -1.24 -5.84 6.92
N ALA A 59 -1.43 -4.83 6.07
CA ALA A 59 -2.08 -5.01 4.79
C ALA A 59 -1.28 -5.96 3.86
N PHE A 60 0.06 -5.97 3.98
CA PHE A 60 0.92 -6.92 3.27
C PHE A 60 0.67 -8.36 3.73
N GLU A 61 0.68 -8.61 5.04
CA GLU A 61 0.43 -9.94 5.61
C GLU A 61 -0.97 -10.45 5.27
N GLU A 62 -2.00 -9.59 5.35
CA GLU A 62 -3.37 -9.94 4.95
C GLU A 62 -3.45 -10.32 3.48
N ARG A 63 -2.84 -9.54 2.58
CA ARG A 63 -2.80 -9.88 1.15
C ARG A 63 -2.06 -11.18 0.88
N ALA A 64 -0.91 -11.39 1.52
CA ALA A 64 -0.14 -12.62 1.38
C ALA A 64 -0.96 -13.82 1.85
N ALA A 65 -1.66 -13.71 2.98
CA ALA A 65 -2.54 -14.77 3.47
C ALA A 65 -3.70 -15.07 2.49
N ILE A 66 -4.34 -14.04 1.92
CA ILE A 66 -5.39 -14.24 0.90
C ILE A 66 -4.83 -15.02 -0.31
N ILE A 67 -3.67 -14.60 -0.83
CA ILE A 67 -3.05 -15.25 -1.99
C ILE A 67 -2.61 -16.68 -1.68
N GLU A 68 -2.10 -16.93 -0.47
CA GLU A 68 -1.69 -18.25 0.01
C GLU A 68 -2.87 -19.20 0.18
N PHE A 69 -3.90 -18.79 0.92
CA PHE A 69 -4.98 -19.69 1.31
C PHE A 69 -6.10 -19.75 0.26
N ASP A 70 -6.58 -18.60 -0.20
CA ASP A 70 -7.65 -18.55 -1.20
C ASP A 70 -7.12 -18.86 -2.60
N GLY A 71 -5.94 -18.30 -2.92
CA GLY A 71 -5.22 -18.57 -4.17
C GLY A 71 -4.47 -19.90 -4.20
N ARG A 72 -4.30 -20.57 -3.05
CA ARG A 72 -3.54 -21.83 -2.91
C ARG A 72 -2.10 -21.75 -3.42
N ALA A 73 -1.52 -20.56 -3.37
CA ALA A 73 -0.15 -20.31 -3.78
C ALA A 73 0.81 -20.74 -2.66
N PRO A 74 2.03 -21.21 -2.99
CA PRO A 74 3.10 -21.30 -2.01
C PRO A 74 3.33 -19.95 -1.31
N ARG A 75 3.59 -19.97 0.01
CA ARG A 75 3.79 -18.77 0.83
C ARG A 75 4.78 -17.78 0.19
N ASP A 76 5.91 -18.28 -0.29
CA ASP A 76 6.94 -17.44 -0.92
C ASP A 76 6.39 -16.69 -2.14
N TRP A 77 5.53 -17.31 -2.94
CA TRP A 77 4.92 -16.68 -4.11
C TRP A 77 3.88 -15.64 -3.69
N ALA A 78 3.08 -15.98 -2.68
CA ALA A 78 2.07 -15.09 -2.11
C ALA A 78 2.70 -13.80 -1.55
N GLU A 79 3.79 -13.92 -0.80
CA GLU A 79 4.53 -12.78 -0.29
C GLU A 79 5.14 -11.93 -1.41
N GLN A 80 5.78 -12.55 -2.40
CA GLN A 80 6.36 -11.77 -3.51
C GLN A 80 5.28 -11.01 -4.29
N PHE A 81 4.15 -11.65 -4.57
CA PHE A 81 3.06 -10.97 -5.28
C PHE A 81 2.41 -9.88 -4.42
N ALA A 82 2.19 -10.11 -3.13
CA ALA A 82 1.69 -9.09 -2.20
C ALA A 82 2.61 -7.87 -2.11
N ARG A 83 3.95 -8.05 -2.22
CA ARG A 83 4.91 -6.94 -2.33
C ARG A 83 4.71 -6.14 -3.61
N TYR A 84 4.53 -6.80 -4.75
CA TYR A 84 4.31 -6.11 -6.03
C TYR A 84 2.97 -5.36 -6.06
N LEU A 85 1.91 -5.96 -5.52
CA LEU A 85 0.59 -5.31 -5.41
C LEU A 85 0.63 -4.04 -4.54
N GLY A 86 1.50 -4.00 -3.52
CA GLY A 86 1.68 -2.84 -2.66
C GLY A 86 2.64 -1.77 -3.20
N ARG A 87 3.36 -2.04 -4.30
CA ARG A 87 4.38 -1.13 -4.84
C ARG A 87 3.80 -0.16 -5.86
N THR A 88 4.31 1.06 -5.83
CA THR A 88 4.19 1.98 -6.96
C THR A 88 4.91 1.41 -8.18
N LYS A 89 4.38 1.69 -9.38
CA LYS A 89 5.01 1.27 -10.62
C LYS A 89 6.44 1.82 -10.71
N PRO A 90 7.41 1.06 -11.27
CA PRO A 90 8.76 1.56 -11.47
C PRO A 90 8.80 2.78 -12.40
N ALA A 91 9.81 3.63 -12.24
CA ALA A 91 10.07 4.74 -13.15
C ALA A 91 10.33 4.21 -14.58
N GLY A 92 9.77 4.89 -15.58
CA GLY A 92 9.88 4.48 -16.99
C GLY A 92 8.91 3.38 -17.44
N VAL A 93 8.20 2.72 -16.52
CA VAL A 93 7.13 1.75 -16.86
C VAL A 93 5.81 2.49 -17.02
N SER A 94 5.07 2.22 -18.10
CA SER A 94 3.75 2.82 -18.30
C SER A 94 2.71 2.22 -17.33
N ASP A 95 1.62 2.94 -17.06
CA ASP A 95 0.53 2.40 -16.23
C ASP A 95 -0.08 1.14 -16.86
N ALA A 96 -0.17 1.11 -18.19
CA ALA A 96 -0.67 -0.03 -18.95
C ALA A 96 0.21 -1.27 -18.78
N ASP A 97 1.53 -1.11 -18.91
CA ASP A 97 2.48 -2.22 -18.74
C ASP A 97 2.52 -2.72 -17.29
N TRP A 98 2.47 -1.80 -16.33
CA TRP A 98 2.42 -2.17 -14.91
C TRP A 98 1.14 -2.94 -14.57
N SER A 99 0.00 -2.46 -15.06
CA SER A 99 -1.27 -3.16 -14.89
C SER A 99 -1.24 -4.53 -15.57
N TRP A 100 -0.72 -4.61 -16.80
CA TRP A 100 -0.59 -5.88 -17.52
C TRP A 100 0.30 -6.88 -16.77
N PHE A 101 1.42 -6.41 -16.22
CA PHE A 101 2.33 -7.24 -15.42
C PHE A 101 1.62 -7.82 -14.20
N LEU A 102 0.96 -6.97 -13.39
CA LEU A 102 0.24 -7.42 -12.20
C LEU A 102 -0.89 -8.39 -12.53
N THR A 103 -1.66 -8.12 -13.60
CA THR A 103 -2.71 -9.04 -14.08
C THR A 103 -2.13 -10.38 -14.52
N THR A 104 -0.98 -10.36 -15.19
CA THR A 104 -0.31 -11.59 -15.65
C THR A 104 0.20 -12.41 -14.46
N CYS A 105 0.81 -11.79 -13.46
CA CYS A 105 1.20 -12.47 -12.22
C CYS A 105 -0.01 -13.08 -11.49
N GLY A 106 -1.12 -12.34 -11.39
CA GLY A 106 -2.37 -12.83 -10.79
C GLY A 106 -2.87 -14.09 -11.50
N ARG A 107 -2.94 -14.06 -12.84
CA ARG A 107 -3.34 -15.23 -13.64
C ARG A 107 -2.41 -16.43 -13.42
N MET A 108 -1.10 -16.21 -13.38
CA MET A 108 -0.14 -17.30 -13.14
C MET A 108 -0.35 -17.96 -11.77
N ILE A 109 -0.76 -17.19 -10.77
CA ILE A 109 -1.09 -17.72 -9.44
C ILE A 109 -2.41 -18.50 -9.48
N ASP A 110 -3.44 -17.96 -10.13
CA ASP A 110 -4.75 -18.63 -10.25
C ASP A 110 -4.65 -19.97 -11.02
N GLU A 111 -3.76 -20.03 -12.02
CA GLU A 111 -3.52 -21.21 -12.86
C GLU A 111 -2.44 -22.16 -12.29
N ALA A 112 -1.75 -21.77 -11.21
CA ALA A 112 -0.66 -22.55 -10.66
C ALA A 112 -1.15 -23.92 -10.16
N PRO A 113 -0.33 -24.99 -10.28
CA PRO A 113 -0.58 -26.24 -9.60
C PRO A 113 -0.71 -25.98 -8.10
N ARG A 114 -1.84 -26.38 -7.52
CA ARG A 114 -2.16 -26.12 -6.12
C ARG A 114 -1.08 -26.71 -5.21
N ALA A 115 -0.66 -25.95 -4.21
CA ALA A 115 0.16 -26.50 -3.13
C ALA A 115 -0.60 -27.70 -2.50
N SER A 116 0.11 -28.82 -2.32
CA SER A 116 -0.44 -29.96 -1.58
C SER A 116 -0.49 -29.58 -0.10
N ALA A 117 -1.63 -29.81 0.54
CA ALA A 117 -1.86 -29.53 1.96
C ALA A 117 -0.97 -30.36 2.89
#